data_AF-A0A939TNQ6-F1
#
_entry.id   AF-A0A939TNQ6-F1
#
_cell.length_a   1.000
_cell.length_b   1.000
_cell.length_c   1.000
_cell.angle_alpha   90.00
_cell.angle_beta   90.00
_cell.angle_gamma   90.00
#
_symmetry.space_group_name_H-M   'P 1'
#
loop_
_entity.id
_entity.type
_entity.pdbx_description
1 polymer ?
#
loop_
_entity_poly.entity_id
_entity_poly.type
_entity_poly.pdbx_seq_one_letter_code
_entity_poly.pdbx_strand_id
1 'polypeptide(L)'
;MNQKDSYYAALERQRAGESTIRDRFQRTAQTRDESEILEGLYAELGMKAYLAFTNCLDWMSHLGGGGGLSAERVEDAVKRAVASSLETMARDVAALRERIDRMEQNLAAVEAGMRRIDKFTLEAFRNIQEIEERIRQRPAAAAPEEEAAGRGRLAKEDAARLALDAARRMKQDGRRLTLASVAREAGLKYGQIVYAFGNKEGFLKALGELDAQERESAPEPAAERPAGGRFSETATA
;
A
#
# COMPACT_ATOMS: atom_id res chain seq x y z
N MET A 1 -1.64 31.33 -11.97
CA MET A 1 -2.13 30.53 -10.83
C MET A 1 -1.80 29.08 -11.10
N ASN A 2 -0.96 28.48 -10.26
CA ASN A 2 -0.23 27.25 -10.55
C ASN A 2 -1.13 26.01 -10.40
N GLN A 3 -1.18 25.16 -11.43
CA GLN A 3 -1.86 23.86 -11.43
C GLN A 3 -1.41 22.94 -10.28
N LYS A 4 -0.17 23.11 -9.81
CA LYS A 4 0.40 22.36 -8.67
C LYS A 4 -0.31 22.71 -7.36
N ASP A 5 -0.65 23.97 -7.12
CA ASP A 5 -1.34 24.40 -5.89
C ASP A 5 -2.78 23.87 -5.84
N SER A 6 -3.44 23.81 -7.00
CA SER A 6 -4.77 23.19 -7.15
C SER A 6 -4.74 21.67 -6.90
N TYR A 7 -3.67 20.99 -7.35
CA TYR A 7 -3.50 19.55 -7.15
C TYR A 7 -3.23 19.18 -5.68
N TYR A 8 -2.40 19.94 -4.97
CA TYR A 8 -2.15 19.69 -3.54
C TYR A 8 -3.35 20.07 -2.66
N ALA A 9 -4.07 21.14 -2.99
CA ALA A 9 -5.33 21.48 -2.32
C ALA A 9 -6.42 20.41 -2.53
N ALA A 10 -6.46 19.78 -3.71
CA ALA A 10 -7.36 18.66 -4.00
C ALA A 10 -6.97 17.39 -3.20
N LEU A 11 -5.66 17.11 -3.06
CA LEU A 11 -5.16 15.97 -2.28
C LEU A 11 -5.39 16.11 -0.78
N GLU A 12 -5.26 17.32 -0.23
CA GLU A 12 -5.59 17.59 1.18
C GLU A 12 -7.10 17.51 1.45
N ARG A 13 -7.94 18.00 0.52
CA ARG A 13 -9.39 17.81 0.59
C ARG A 13 -9.79 16.34 0.49
N GLN A 14 -9.09 15.56 -0.33
CA GLN A 14 -9.32 14.12 -0.43
C GLN A 14 -8.94 13.39 0.85
N ARG A 15 -7.79 13.70 1.47
CA ARG A 15 -7.39 13.12 2.76
C ARG A 15 -8.29 13.51 3.92
N ALA A 16 -8.73 14.77 3.97
CA ALA A 16 -9.70 15.22 4.97
C ALA A 16 -11.09 14.60 4.77
N GLY A 17 -11.48 14.35 3.52
CA GLY A 17 -12.67 13.57 3.16
C GLY A 17 -12.56 12.10 3.56
N GLU A 18 -11.41 11.47 3.32
CA GLU A 18 -11.17 10.07 3.67
C GLU A 18 -11.11 9.85 5.20
N SER A 19 -10.55 10.79 5.97
CA SER A 19 -10.55 10.71 7.43
C SER A 19 -11.95 10.91 8.03
N THR A 20 -12.74 11.85 7.51
CA THR A 20 -14.12 12.06 7.95
C THR A 20 -15.06 10.93 7.53
N ILE A 21 -14.83 10.32 6.37
CA ILE A 21 -15.55 9.11 5.94
C ILE A 21 -15.14 7.92 6.82
N ARG A 22 -13.84 7.72 7.11
CA ARG A 22 -13.37 6.64 7.99
C ARG A 22 -13.88 6.81 9.42
N ASP A 23 -13.86 8.01 9.99
CA ASP A 23 -14.43 8.30 11.30
C ASP A 23 -15.96 8.16 11.31
N ARG A 24 -16.64 8.49 10.20
CA ARG A 24 -18.09 8.26 10.05
C ARG A 24 -18.40 6.77 9.89
N PHE A 25 -17.55 5.99 9.22
CA PHE A 25 -17.66 4.52 9.11
C PHE A 25 -17.33 3.81 10.42
N GLN A 26 -16.30 4.25 11.16
CA GLN A 26 -15.97 3.73 12.48
C GLN A 26 -17.03 4.14 13.51
N ARG A 27 -17.57 5.37 13.45
CA ARG A 27 -18.75 5.75 14.24
C ARG A 27 -19.97 4.94 13.84
N THR A 28 -20.33 4.80 12.56
CA THR A 28 -21.50 3.98 12.16
C THR A 28 -21.33 2.49 12.43
N ALA A 29 -20.10 1.98 12.51
CA ALA A 29 -19.82 0.61 12.95
C ALA A 29 -19.84 0.45 14.50
N GLN A 30 -19.59 1.52 15.26
CA GLN A 30 -19.60 1.53 16.74
C GLN A 30 -20.88 2.11 17.36
N THR A 31 -21.75 2.78 16.58
CA THR A 31 -22.99 3.46 17.05
C THR A 31 -24.24 3.01 16.31
N ARG A 32 -24.19 1.88 15.59
CA ARG A 32 -25.43 1.18 15.26
C ARG A 32 -25.68 0.23 16.42
N ASP A 33 -26.43 0.73 17.40
CA ASP A 33 -26.79 -0.01 18.60
C ASP A 33 -27.34 -1.36 18.14
N GLU A 34 -26.74 -2.48 18.58
CA GLU A 34 -27.22 -3.81 18.21
C GLU A 34 -28.71 -3.98 18.56
N SER A 35 -29.17 -3.23 19.57
CA SER A 35 -30.57 -3.06 19.94
C SER A 35 -31.43 -2.43 18.84
N GLU A 36 -30.98 -1.36 18.18
CA GLU A 36 -31.71 -0.73 17.06
C GLU A 36 -31.77 -1.65 15.83
N ILE A 37 -30.72 -2.45 15.61
CA ILE A 37 -30.72 -3.48 14.56
C ILE A 37 -31.71 -4.59 14.90
N LEU A 38 -31.73 -5.06 16.16
CA LEU A 38 -32.66 -6.08 16.63
C LEU A 38 -34.12 -5.58 16.58
N GLU A 39 -34.38 -4.35 17.01
CA GLU A 39 -35.70 -3.72 16.95
C GLU A 39 -36.16 -3.55 15.50
N GLY A 40 -35.27 -3.12 14.59
CA GLY A 40 -35.55 -3.05 13.17
C GLY A 40 -35.89 -4.42 12.56
N LEU A 41 -35.12 -5.46 12.90
CA LEU A 41 -35.38 -6.83 12.45
C LEU A 41 -36.69 -7.38 13.02
N TYR A 42 -37.00 -7.09 14.29
CA TYR A 42 -38.23 -7.52 14.93
C TYR A 42 -39.45 -6.81 14.34
N ALA A 43 -39.34 -5.52 14.03
CA ALA A 43 -40.38 -4.75 13.33
C ALA A 43 -40.59 -5.25 11.89
N GLU A 44 -39.52 -5.52 11.15
CA GLU A 44 -39.61 -6.10 9.81
C GLU A 44 -40.24 -7.50 9.83
N LEU A 45 -39.84 -8.34 10.78
CA LEU A 45 -40.40 -9.67 10.94
C LEU A 45 -41.89 -9.60 11.32
N GLY A 46 -42.24 -8.71 12.25
CA GLY A 46 -43.62 -8.45 12.66
C GLY A 46 -44.49 -7.97 11.49
N MET A 47 -43.98 -7.05 10.67
CA MET A 47 -44.69 -6.56 9.49
C MET A 47 -44.86 -7.65 8.42
N LYS A 48 -43.83 -8.47 8.16
CA LYS A 48 -43.91 -9.60 7.23
C LYS A 48 -44.89 -10.67 7.72
N ALA A 49 -44.86 -10.99 9.01
CA ALA A 49 -45.81 -11.93 9.62
C ALA A 49 -47.24 -11.41 9.55
N TYR A 50 -47.46 -10.13 9.90
CA TYR A 50 -48.76 -9.48 9.80
C TYR A 50 -49.32 -9.50 8.37
N LEU A 51 -48.48 -9.19 7.37
CA LEU A 51 -48.85 -9.27 5.95
C LEU A 51 -49.17 -10.70 5.50
N ALA A 52 -48.41 -11.70 5.96
CA ALA A 52 -48.69 -13.09 5.67
C ALA A 52 -50.03 -13.54 6.28
N PHE A 53 -50.30 -13.17 7.55
CA PHE A 53 -51.56 -13.50 8.21
C PHE A 53 -52.76 -12.80 7.59
N THR A 54 -52.63 -11.51 7.24
CA THR A 54 -53.70 -10.78 6.54
C THR A 54 -53.96 -11.36 5.17
N ASN A 55 -52.94 -11.76 4.43
CA ASN A 55 -53.09 -12.44 3.14
C ASN A 55 -53.76 -13.82 3.29
N CYS A 56 -53.42 -14.60 4.33
CA CYS A 56 -54.13 -15.85 4.65
C CYS A 56 -55.59 -15.60 5.05
N LEU A 57 -55.88 -14.56 5.83
CA LEU A 57 -57.23 -14.18 6.23
C LEU A 57 -58.06 -13.68 5.04
N ASP A 58 -57.45 -12.91 4.14
CA ASP A 58 -58.08 -12.44 2.91
C ASP A 58 -58.38 -13.61 1.96
N TRP A 59 -57.45 -14.55 1.84
CA TRP A 59 -57.68 -15.80 1.12
C TRP A 59 -58.81 -16.64 1.75
N MET A 60 -58.87 -16.73 3.09
CA MET A 60 -59.99 -17.38 3.79
C MET A 60 -61.32 -16.63 3.65
N SER A 61 -61.28 -15.29 3.58
CA SER A 61 -62.44 -14.44 3.30
C SER A 61 -62.99 -14.69 1.89
N HIS A 62 -62.10 -14.82 0.90
CA HIS A 62 -62.45 -15.19 -0.47
C HIS A 62 -63.00 -16.62 -0.59
N LEU A 63 -62.65 -17.53 0.32
CA LEU A 63 -63.24 -18.87 0.41
C LEU A 63 -64.66 -18.87 1.01
N GLY A 64 -64.98 -17.92 1.88
CA GLY A 64 -66.30 -17.79 2.52
C GLY A 64 -67.36 -17.07 1.69
N GLY A 65 -66.95 -16.22 0.74
CA GLY A 65 -67.85 -15.32 0.00
C GLY A 65 -68.29 -15.79 -1.40
N GLY A 66 -67.63 -16.79 -1.98
CA GLY A 66 -67.91 -17.24 -3.36
C GLY A 66 -68.39 -18.69 -3.40
N GLY A 67 -69.60 -18.92 -3.90
CA GLY A 67 -70.19 -20.25 -4.00
C GLY A 67 -69.27 -21.27 -4.68
N GLY A 68 -69.06 -22.42 -4.00
CA GLY A 68 -68.74 -23.69 -4.66
C GLY A 68 -67.28 -23.91 -5.10
N LEU A 69 -66.27 -23.49 -4.33
CA LEU A 69 -64.94 -24.11 -4.44
C LEU A 69 -64.91 -25.34 -3.52
N SER A 70 -64.80 -26.55 -4.10
CA SER A 70 -64.70 -27.78 -3.30
C SER A 70 -63.47 -27.73 -2.40
N ALA A 71 -63.59 -28.19 -1.15
CA ALA A 71 -62.49 -28.25 -0.18
C ALA A 71 -61.23 -28.93 -0.74
N GLU A 72 -61.40 -29.83 -1.70
CA GLU A 72 -60.34 -30.52 -2.44
C GLU A 72 -59.46 -29.56 -3.27
N ARG A 73 -60.05 -28.56 -3.95
CA ARG A 73 -59.26 -27.55 -4.71
C ARG A 73 -58.48 -26.61 -3.81
N VAL A 74 -59.02 -26.34 -2.63
CA VAL A 74 -58.41 -25.52 -1.59
C VAL A 74 -57.21 -26.26 -1.01
N GLU A 75 -57.38 -27.53 -0.67
CA GLU A 75 -56.32 -28.41 -0.19
C GLU A 75 -55.19 -28.55 -1.23
N ASP A 76 -55.52 -28.71 -2.51
CA ASP A 76 -54.53 -28.79 -3.59
C ASP A 76 -53.79 -27.46 -3.82
N ALA A 77 -54.45 -26.32 -3.64
CA ALA A 77 -53.82 -25.01 -3.74
C ALA A 77 -52.83 -24.78 -2.58
N VAL A 78 -53.22 -25.14 -1.35
CA VAL A 78 -52.35 -25.06 -0.17
C VAL A 78 -51.15 -26.00 -0.30
N LYS A 79 -51.37 -27.26 -0.70
CA LYS A 79 -50.28 -28.22 -0.93
C LYS A 79 -49.26 -27.70 -1.93
N ARG A 80 -49.72 -27.10 -3.05
CA ARG A 80 -48.83 -26.50 -4.05
C ARG A 80 -48.09 -25.28 -3.54
N ALA A 81 -48.75 -24.39 -2.80
CA ALA A 81 -48.12 -23.20 -2.23
C ALA A 81 -47.09 -23.55 -1.15
N VAL A 82 -47.36 -24.57 -0.33
CA VAL A 82 -46.44 -25.09 0.68
C VAL A 82 -45.24 -25.76 0.01
N ALA A 83 -45.47 -26.60 -1.01
CA ALA A 83 -44.40 -27.25 -1.76
C ALA A 83 -43.46 -26.24 -2.43
N SER A 84 -44.01 -25.21 -3.09
CA SER A 84 -43.20 -24.18 -3.75
C SER A 84 -42.41 -23.31 -2.75
N SER A 85 -42.99 -23.03 -1.59
CA SER A 85 -42.31 -22.32 -0.50
C SER A 85 -41.17 -23.15 0.09
N LEU A 86 -41.39 -24.45 0.33
CA LEU A 86 -40.35 -25.38 0.80
C LEU A 86 -39.21 -25.51 -0.20
N GLU A 87 -39.50 -25.61 -1.49
CA GLU A 87 -38.46 -25.62 -2.53
C GLU A 87 -37.64 -24.32 -2.53
N THR A 88 -38.29 -23.18 -2.35
CA THR A 88 -37.60 -21.89 -2.29
C THR A 88 -36.71 -21.80 -1.05
N MET A 89 -37.22 -22.18 0.12
CA MET A 89 -36.43 -22.24 1.36
C MET A 89 -35.26 -23.22 1.23
N ALA A 90 -35.45 -24.37 0.57
CA ALA A 90 -34.37 -25.33 0.36
C ALA A 90 -33.25 -24.76 -0.51
N ARG A 91 -33.60 -23.98 -1.56
CA ARG A 91 -32.61 -23.27 -2.38
C ARG A 91 -31.88 -22.19 -1.59
N ASP A 92 -32.60 -21.42 -0.77
CA ASP A 92 -32.01 -20.37 0.05
C ASP A 92 -31.04 -20.95 1.11
N VAL A 93 -31.41 -22.05 1.75
CA VAL A 93 -30.54 -22.77 2.69
C VAL A 93 -29.30 -23.32 2.00
N ALA A 94 -29.43 -23.85 0.78
CA ALA A 94 -28.28 -24.29 0.00
C ALA A 94 -27.33 -23.13 -0.35
N ALA A 95 -27.87 -21.97 -0.74
CA ALA A 95 -27.09 -20.77 -1.02
C ALA A 95 -26.39 -20.21 0.23
N LEU A 96 -27.06 -20.24 1.39
CA LEU A 96 -26.46 -19.87 2.67
C LEU A 96 -25.32 -20.82 3.04
N ARG A 97 -25.50 -22.13 2.85
CA ARG A 97 -24.46 -23.12 3.07
C ARG A 97 -23.23 -22.86 2.20
N GLU A 98 -23.41 -22.62 0.90
CA GLU A 98 -22.30 -22.30 0.00
C GLU A 98 -21.58 -20.99 0.38
N ARG A 99 -22.34 -20.01 0.91
CA ARG A 99 -21.75 -18.77 1.42
C ARG A 99 -20.92 -19.01 2.69
N ILE A 100 -21.39 -19.87 3.59
CA ILE A 100 -20.67 -20.28 4.79
C ILE A 100 -19.39 -21.02 4.39
N ASP A 101 -19.47 -21.99 3.49
CA ASP A 101 -18.30 -22.75 3.01
C ASP A 101 -17.22 -21.82 2.43
N ARG A 102 -17.63 -20.79 1.66
CA ARG A 102 -16.70 -19.75 1.16
C ARG A 102 -16.11 -18.89 2.27
N MET A 103 -16.89 -18.54 3.29
CA MET A 103 -16.38 -17.79 4.45
C MET A 103 -15.38 -18.61 5.26
N GLU A 104 -15.63 -19.91 5.45
CA GLU A 104 -14.69 -20.82 6.12
C GLU A 104 -13.36 -20.92 5.34
N GLN A 105 -13.41 -21.04 4.01
CA GLN A 105 -12.20 -21.03 3.18
C GLN A 105 -11.43 -19.71 3.28
N ASN A 106 -12.14 -18.58 3.30
CA ASN A 106 -11.52 -17.26 3.49
C ASN A 106 -10.87 -17.14 4.86
N LEU A 107 -11.51 -17.63 5.92
CA LEU A 107 -10.96 -17.64 7.28
C LEU A 107 -9.70 -18.51 7.35
N ALA A 108 -9.71 -19.69 6.73
CA ALA A 108 -8.52 -20.55 6.66
C ALA A 108 -7.36 -19.87 5.91
N ALA A 109 -7.66 -19.14 4.82
CA ALA A 109 -6.65 -18.37 4.09
C ALA A 109 -6.08 -17.21 4.91
N VAL A 110 -6.93 -16.50 5.67
CA VAL A 110 -6.52 -15.42 6.59
C VAL A 110 -5.65 -15.99 7.71
N GLU A 111 -6.05 -17.11 8.31
CA GLU A 111 -5.28 -17.77 9.36
C GLU A 111 -3.89 -18.22 8.84
N ALA A 112 -3.83 -18.82 7.66
CA ALA A 112 -2.57 -19.18 7.02
C ALA A 112 -1.72 -17.96 6.66
N GLY A 113 -2.33 -16.82 6.32
CA GLY A 113 -1.65 -15.54 6.17
C GLY A 113 -1.06 -15.05 7.50
N MET A 114 -1.83 -15.11 8.57
CA MET A 114 -1.42 -14.68 9.91
C MET A 114 -0.25 -15.52 10.46
N ARG A 115 -0.31 -16.85 10.31
CA ARG A 115 0.80 -17.74 10.68
C ARG A 115 2.08 -17.47 9.88
N ARG A 116 1.96 -17.08 8.60
CA ARG A 116 3.11 -16.67 7.77
C ARG A 116 3.70 -15.34 8.25
N ILE A 117 2.87 -14.35 8.57
CA ILE A 117 3.32 -13.06 9.11
C ILE A 117 4.03 -13.27 10.46
N ASP A 118 3.48 -14.09 11.34
CA ASP A 118 4.10 -14.44 12.62
C ASP A 118 5.46 -15.10 12.42
N LYS A 119 5.56 -16.08 11.50
CA LYS A 119 6.84 -16.70 11.12
C LYS A 119 7.87 -15.67 10.63
N PHE A 120 7.50 -14.77 9.71
CA PHE A 120 8.42 -13.74 9.22
C PHE A 120 8.84 -12.76 10.32
N THR A 121 7.92 -12.45 11.24
CA THR A 121 8.18 -11.57 12.38
C THR A 121 9.17 -12.23 13.34
N LEU A 122 8.98 -13.51 13.66
CA LEU A 122 9.90 -14.30 14.48
C LEU A 122 11.27 -14.49 13.81
N GLU A 123 11.31 -14.74 12.50
CA GLU A 123 12.56 -14.81 11.73
C GLU A 123 13.31 -13.47 11.73
N ALA A 124 12.58 -12.35 11.59
CA ALA A 124 13.16 -11.02 11.71
C ALA A 124 13.76 -10.79 13.10
N PHE A 125 13.06 -11.18 14.18
CA PHE A 125 13.60 -11.08 15.54
C PHE A 125 14.84 -11.94 15.76
N ARG A 126 14.85 -13.19 15.27
CA ARG A 126 16.03 -14.07 15.35
C ARG A 126 17.22 -13.48 14.60
N ASN A 127 17.01 -12.97 13.39
CA ASN A 127 18.07 -12.36 12.59
C ASN A 127 18.65 -11.12 13.30
N ILE A 128 17.81 -10.29 13.92
CA ILE A 128 18.27 -9.14 14.72
C ILE A 128 19.12 -9.62 15.92
N GLN A 129 18.68 -10.65 16.64
CA GLN A 129 19.44 -11.23 17.75
C GLN A 129 20.78 -11.82 17.29
N GLU A 130 20.81 -12.56 16.18
CA GLU A 130 22.05 -13.10 15.61
C GLU A 130 23.02 -11.98 15.18
N ILE A 131 22.50 -10.87 14.63
CA ILE A 131 23.31 -9.69 14.30
C ILE A 131 23.87 -9.06 15.58
N GLU A 132 23.06 -8.88 16.63
CA GLU A 132 23.50 -8.35 17.92
C GLU A 132 24.55 -9.25 18.58
N GLU A 133 24.39 -10.56 18.48
CA GLU A 133 25.28 -11.55 19.06
C GLU A 133 26.61 -11.64 18.30
N ARG A 134 26.59 -11.54 16.96
CA ARG A 134 27.81 -11.38 16.14
C ARG A 134 28.56 -10.09 16.46
N ILE A 135 27.84 -8.99 16.70
CA ILE A 135 28.45 -7.72 17.12
C ILE A 135 29.07 -7.86 18.52
N ARG A 136 28.43 -8.59 19.44
CA ARG A 136 28.93 -8.83 20.80
C ARG A 136 30.10 -9.81 20.84
N GLN A 137 30.12 -10.83 19.99
CA GLN A 137 31.15 -11.86 19.95
C GLN A 137 32.37 -11.49 19.09
N ARG A 138 32.36 -10.35 18.39
CA ARG A 138 33.52 -9.86 17.65
C ARG A 138 34.64 -9.49 18.65
N PRO A 139 35.75 -10.25 18.72
CA PRO A 139 36.85 -9.89 19.61
C PRO A 139 37.48 -8.58 19.11
N ALA A 140 37.83 -7.69 20.05
CA ALA A 140 38.41 -6.37 19.80
C ALA A 140 39.81 -6.37 19.15
N ALA A 141 40.25 -7.48 18.55
CA ALA A 141 41.64 -7.70 18.13
C ALA A 141 41.85 -7.90 16.62
N ALA A 142 40.83 -7.72 15.77
CA ALA A 142 41.00 -7.72 14.32
C ALA A 142 40.03 -6.73 13.66
N ALA A 143 40.38 -5.45 13.73
CA ALA A 143 39.82 -4.43 12.87
C ALA A 143 40.71 -4.31 11.62
N PRO A 144 40.21 -4.59 10.41
CA PRO A 144 40.45 -3.66 9.32
C PRO A 144 39.67 -2.38 9.65
N GLU A 145 40.36 -1.25 9.66
CA GLU A 145 39.87 0.07 10.09
C GLU A 145 38.80 0.71 9.17
N GLU A 146 37.71 0.02 8.78
CA GLU A 146 36.74 0.67 7.85
C GLU A 146 35.23 0.60 8.13
N GLU A 147 34.69 -0.16 9.10
CA GLU A 147 33.21 -0.24 9.24
C GLU A 147 32.66 -0.14 10.66
N ALA A 148 33.39 0.52 11.56
CA ALA A 148 32.93 0.81 12.93
C ALA A 148 32.79 2.31 13.22
N ALA A 149 32.43 3.13 12.23
CA ALA A 149 31.91 4.49 12.46
C ALA A 149 30.43 4.42 12.89
N GLY A 150 30.17 3.77 14.01
CA GLY A 150 28.88 3.85 14.67
C GLY A 150 28.65 5.24 15.25
N ARG A 151 27.55 5.87 14.83
CA ARG A 151 26.74 6.78 15.66
C ARG A 151 27.34 8.17 16.00
N GLY A 152 28.06 8.77 15.08
CA GLY A 152 28.15 10.23 14.98
C GLY A 152 27.19 10.72 13.91
N ARG A 153 26.54 11.88 14.08
CA ARG A 153 25.85 12.55 12.96
C ARG A 153 26.87 12.66 11.82
N LEU A 154 26.69 11.98 10.68
CA LEU A 154 27.46 12.33 9.48
C LEU A 154 27.25 13.83 9.30
N ALA A 155 28.33 14.61 9.24
CA ALA A 155 28.22 16.04 8.99
C ALA A 155 27.39 16.22 7.70
N LYS A 156 26.51 17.22 7.69
CA LYS A 156 25.59 17.47 6.58
C LYS A 156 26.34 17.51 5.23
N GLU A 157 27.58 17.97 5.26
CA GLU A 157 28.50 18.11 4.14
C GLU A 157 29.00 16.75 3.61
N ASP A 158 29.36 15.80 4.48
CA ASP A 158 29.83 14.47 4.06
C ASP A 158 28.69 13.64 3.45
N ALA A 159 27.50 13.72 4.06
CA ALA A 159 26.30 13.08 3.52
C ALA A 159 25.90 13.68 2.16
N ALA A 160 26.09 15.00 1.99
CA ALA A 160 25.84 15.65 0.71
C ALA A 160 26.84 15.20 -0.36
N ARG A 161 28.14 15.17 -0.04
CA ARG A 161 29.18 14.73 -0.97
C ARG A 161 28.98 13.30 -1.44
N LEU A 162 28.76 12.36 -0.52
CA LEU A 162 28.51 10.95 -0.84
C LEU A 162 27.26 10.76 -1.72
N ALA A 163 26.20 11.53 -1.46
CA ALA A 163 24.99 11.51 -2.27
C ALA A 163 25.21 12.05 -3.68
N LEU A 164 26.00 13.12 -3.85
CA LEU A 164 26.32 13.69 -5.17
C LEU A 164 27.21 12.75 -5.99
N ASP A 165 28.21 12.12 -5.37
CA ASP A 165 29.08 11.15 -6.03
C ASP A 165 28.29 9.90 -6.50
N ALA A 166 27.34 9.43 -5.69
CA ALA A 166 26.44 8.34 -6.07
C ALA A 166 25.50 8.76 -7.20
N ALA A 167 24.96 9.98 -7.14
CA ALA A 167 24.10 10.53 -8.19
C ALA A 167 24.80 10.60 -9.54
N ARG A 168 26.07 10.97 -9.55
CA ARG A 168 26.89 11.04 -10.76
C ARG A 168 27.04 9.66 -11.40
N ARG A 169 27.39 8.65 -10.61
CA ARG A 169 27.47 7.24 -11.07
C ARG A 169 26.14 6.79 -11.65
N MET A 170 25.05 7.03 -10.94
CA MET A 170 23.70 6.72 -11.43
C MET A 170 23.34 7.44 -12.74
N LYS A 171 23.78 8.70 -12.92
CA LYS A 171 23.55 9.50 -14.13
C LYS A 171 24.34 8.96 -15.33
N GLN A 172 25.60 8.57 -15.11
CA GLN A 172 26.44 7.94 -16.14
C GLN A 172 25.86 6.61 -16.61
N ASP A 173 25.27 5.84 -15.69
CA ASP A 173 24.59 4.58 -15.99
C ASP A 173 23.19 4.76 -16.62
N GLY A 174 22.73 6.00 -16.83
CA GLY A 174 21.38 6.30 -17.33
C GLY A 174 20.24 5.93 -16.37
N ARG A 175 20.55 5.69 -15.09
CA ARG A 175 19.58 5.28 -14.06
C ARG A 175 18.75 6.48 -13.59
N ARG A 176 17.48 6.21 -13.22
CA ARG A 176 16.57 7.25 -12.71
C ARG A 176 17.06 7.84 -11.39
N LEU A 177 17.24 9.16 -11.36
CA LEU A 177 17.65 9.91 -10.17
C LEU A 177 16.44 10.27 -9.30
N THR A 178 16.34 9.60 -8.16
CA THR A 178 15.39 9.92 -7.08
C THR A 178 16.14 9.97 -5.75
N LEU A 179 15.67 10.76 -4.79
CA LEU A 179 16.30 10.85 -3.47
C LEU A 179 16.40 9.47 -2.80
N ALA A 180 15.40 8.62 -2.99
CA ALA A 180 15.38 7.25 -2.45
C ALA A 180 16.37 6.31 -3.16
N SER A 181 16.51 6.41 -4.48
CA SER A 181 17.47 5.59 -5.22
C SER A 181 18.91 6.01 -4.94
N VAL A 182 19.16 7.31 -4.83
CA VAL A 182 20.47 7.87 -4.47
C VAL A 182 20.83 7.53 -3.03
N ALA A 183 19.87 7.54 -2.09
CA ALA A 183 20.09 7.10 -0.71
C ALA A 183 20.57 5.65 -0.64
N ARG A 184 19.93 4.76 -1.40
CA ARG A 184 20.32 3.34 -1.47
C ARG A 184 21.71 3.17 -2.10
N GLU A 185 21.98 3.89 -3.19
CA GLU A 185 23.28 3.82 -3.88
C GLU A 185 24.42 4.37 -3.02
N ALA A 186 24.17 5.42 -2.24
CA ALA A 186 25.15 6.06 -1.36
C ALA A 186 25.29 5.37 0.01
N GLY A 187 24.50 4.33 0.30
CA GLY A 187 24.46 3.69 1.62
C GLY A 187 23.91 4.60 2.74
N LEU A 188 23.17 5.66 2.39
CA LEU A 188 22.65 6.67 3.31
C LEU A 188 21.17 6.40 3.66
N LYS A 189 20.74 6.82 4.86
CA LYS A 189 19.32 6.82 5.21
C LYS A 189 18.61 7.93 4.44
N TYR A 190 17.37 7.67 4.00
CA TYR A 190 16.54 8.66 3.30
C TYR A 190 16.45 10.00 4.06
N GLY A 191 16.27 9.95 5.38
CA GLY A 191 16.23 11.15 6.23
C GLY A 191 17.51 11.99 6.22
N GLN A 192 18.68 11.39 5.98
CA GLN A 192 19.95 12.13 5.89
C GLN A 192 20.04 12.91 4.57
N ILE A 193 19.58 12.33 3.47
CA ILE A 193 19.50 13.02 2.18
C ILE A 193 18.45 14.15 2.23
N VAL A 194 17.31 13.90 2.85
CA VAL A 194 16.27 14.94 3.05
C VAL A 194 16.80 16.06 3.95
N TYR A 195 17.60 15.77 4.98
CA TYR A 195 18.22 16.79 5.81
C TYR A 195 19.32 17.57 5.08
N ALA A 196 20.10 16.92 4.23
CA ALA A 196 21.18 17.54 3.45
C ALA A 196 20.66 18.47 2.35
N PHE A 197 19.67 18.02 1.57
CA PHE A 197 19.20 18.70 0.36
C PHE A 197 17.77 19.26 0.45
N GLY A 198 17.02 18.93 1.50
CA GLY A 198 15.63 19.31 1.68
C GLY A 198 14.68 18.52 0.77
N ASN A 199 14.72 18.82 -0.53
CA ASN A 199 13.82 18.26 -1.52
C ASN A 199 14.55 17.85 -2.81
N LYS A 200 13.82 17.22 -3.74
CA LYS A 200 14.38 16.73 -5.00
C LYS A 200 14.96 17.86 -5.87
N GLU A 201 14.36 19.05 -5.83
CA GLU A 201 14.82 20.21 -6.61
C GLU A 201 16.14 20.77 -6.07
N GLY A 202 16.28 20.87 -4.74
CA GLY A 202 17.52 21.29 -4.07
C GLY A 202 18.68 20.32 -4.35
N PHE A 203 18.39 19.02 -4.37
CA PHE A 203 19.37 18.01 -4.76
C PHE A 203 19.81 18.12 -6.23
N LEU A 204 18.87 18.31 -7.17
CA LEU A 204 19.20 18.46 -8.59
C LEU A 204 19.96 19.76 -8.87
N LYS A 205 19.65 20.83 -8.14
CA LYS A 205 20.37 22.09 -8.22
C LYS A 205 21.82 21.93 -7.77
N ALA A 206 22.04 21.31 -6.60
CA ALA A 206 23.38 21.02 -6.10
C ALA A 206 24.19 20.11 -7.05
N LEU A 207 23.54 19.12 -7.68
CA LEU A 207 24.18 18.27 -8.69
C LEU A 207 24.55 19.06 -9.96
N GLY A 208 23.71 19.99 -10.39
CA GLY A 208 23.98 20.86 -11.54
C GLY A 208 25.09 21.89 -11.27
N GLU A 209 25.15 22.43 -10.05
CA GLU A 209 26.22 23.34 -9.60
C GLU A 209 27.57 22.60 -9.52
N LEU A 210 27.59 21.35 -9.05
CA LEU A 210 28.79 20.52 -9.02
C LEU A 210 29.26 20.16 -10.45
N ASP A 211 28.35 19.76 -11.34
CA ASP A 211 28.64 19.49 -12.76
C ASP A 211 29.18 20.74 -13.48
N ALA A 212 28.75 21.95 -13.08
CA ALA A 212 29.24 23.22 -13.64
C ALA A 212 30.63 23.57 -13.12
N GLN A 213 30.89 23.41 -11.82
CA GLN A 213 32.19 23.65 -11.21
C GLN A 213 33.27 22.71 -11.75
N GLU A 214 32.96 21.44 -12.04
CA GLU A 214 33.92 20.51 -12.63
C GLU A 214 34.26 20.84 -14.10
N ARG A 215 33.31 21.41 -14.86
CA ARG A 215 33.57 21.87 -16.22
C ARG A 215 34.47 23.10 -16.25
N GLU A 216 34.37 23.95 -15.24
CA GLU A 216 35.23 25.12 -15.05
C GLU A 216 36.61 24.76 -14.46
N SER A 217 36.70 23.61 -13.78
CA SER A 217 37.94 23.08 -13.18
C SER A 217 38.72 22.12 -14.10
N ALA A 218 38.21 21.82 -15.30
CA ALA A 218 38.91 21.01 -16.28
C ALA A 218 40.07 21.84 -16.88
N PRO A 219 41.34 21.41 -16.77
CA PRO A 219 42.45 22.14 -17.37
C PRO A 219 42.28 22.19 -18.88
N GLU A 220 42.52 23.36 -19.47
CA GLU A 220 42.61 23.56 -20.91
C GLU A 220 43.43 22.42 -21.55
N PRO A 221 42.94 21.76 -22.62
CA PRO A 221 43.80 20.87 -23.38
C PRO A 221 44.94 21.72 -23.93
N ALA A 222 46.15 21.43 -23.48
CA ALA A 222 47.37 22.04 -23.97
C ALA A 222 47.39 21.95 -25.49
N ALA A 223 47.15 23.09 -26.14
CA ALA A 223 47.33 23.24 -27.57
C ALA A 223 48.80 22.90 -27.88
N GLU A 224 49.00 21.78 -28.58
CA GLU A 224 50.27 21.44 -29.20
C GLU A 224 50.75 22.63 -30.02
N ARG A 225 51.81 23.28 -29.54
CA ARG A 225 52.58 24.25 -30.30
C ARG A 225 53.27 23.48 -31.44
N PRO A 226 53.11 23.86 -32.71
CA PRO A 226 53.99 23.34 -33.75
C PRO A 226 55.37 23.95 -33.55
N ALA A 227 56.33 23.14 -33.11
CA ALA A 227 57.73 23.52 -33.05
C ALA A 227 58.25 23.66 -34.49
N GLY A 228 58.46 24.90 -34.91
CA GLY A 228 59.29 25.21 -36.07
C GLY A 228 60.79 25.13 -35.72
N GLY A 229 61.56 24.59 -36.66
CA GLY A 229 63.03 24.67 -36.73
C GLY A 229 63.70 23.29 -36.76
N ARG A 230 64.62 22.96 -37.65
CA ARG A 230 65.40 23.73 -38.63
C ARG A 230 65.96 22.75 -39.68
N PHE A 231 66.26 23.32 -40.83
CA PHE A 231 67.18 22.83 -41.85
C PHE A 231 68.48 22.23 -41.29
N SER A 232 68.96 21.17 -41.93
CA SER A 232 70.38 21.04 -42.29
C SER A 232 70.53 20.12 -43.51
N GLU A 233 71.13 20.69 -44.56
CA GLU A 233 71.71 20.00 -45.71
C GLU A 233 72.74 18.95 -45.27
N THR A 234 72.95 17.91 -46.08
CA THR A 234 74.28 17.55 -46.58
C THR A 234 74.15 16.60 -47.78
N ALA A 235 74.97 16.90 -48.78
CA ALA A 235 75.05 16.26 -50.08
C ALA A 235 75.94 14.99 -50.06
N THR A 236 76.00 14.34 -51.24
CA THR A 236 76.96 13.30 -51.71
C THR A 236 76.81 11.89 -51.09
N ALA A 237 76.81 10.79 -51.86
CA ALA A 237 77.28 10.52 -53.23
C ALA A 237 76.37 9.47 -53.92
#